data_AF-A0A816EFG3-F1
#
_entry.id   AF-A0A816EFG3-F1
#
_cell.length_a   1.000
_cell.length_b   1.000
_cell.length_c   1.000
_cell.angle_alpha   90.00
_cell.angle_beta   90.00
_cell.angle_gamma   90.00
#
_symmetry.space_group_name_H-M   'P 1'
#
loop_
_entity.id
_entity.type
_entity.pdbx_description
1 polymer ?
#
loop_
_entity_poly.entity_id
_entity_poly.type
_entity_poly.pdbx_seq_one_letter_code
_entity_poly.pdbx_strand_id
1 'polypeptide(L)'
;MLTSFLEQLITKHSYRKTLKPSLAIYLMAARFTDDTKEIQRFSDYTLQPRRMLPPILGYETMPLVSLEEAVEPLHALVPEVERMTWTVKQNHFEDDHHLTDDEAASILLYTMEWEPRNQSFYAILNATLQAANRQLLKPWFLFLRLIMTSLAKLPSESVNLVVYRGVKLDISAQYSTGTTVTWWGLSSCTKSLNVLSNEQFLGQTGTRTLFNIECHSAKSIKTYSLFPEEEEVLLPPARQFQVTGCLNAGHGLHIVQLKEVQPKFPLINPVPVPSSTPPKVTPHFTSTHKPISPPICKDPRLQTHIDALFSDPTLTTLDLQGNQIRAQGAGDLAQALLSNKTLTTLNLGMNEIGDQGAGDLANALLSNKTLTTLDLGGNEIGDQGAGDLAKALLSNKTLTTLDLGYNQIGDQGAGDLAKALLSNKVTLRIATLLTLIPTSTHFSHRHSPT
;
A
#
# COMPACT_ATOMS: atom_id res chain seq x y z
N MET A 1 13.73 -24.31 30.99
CA MET A 1 14.19 -22.99 31.45
C MET A 1 13.73 -21.85 30.52
N LEU A 2 13.69 -22.00 29.19
CA LEU A 2 13.08 -21.01 28.27
C LEU A 2 11.54 -20.92 28.35
N THR A 3 10.84 -22.02 28.64
CA THR A 3 9.38 -22.05 28.81
C THR A 3 8.91 -21.27 30.05
N SER A 4 9.67 -21.36 31.15
CA SER A 4 9.40 -20.62 32.39
C SER A 4 9.71 -19.12 32.29
N PHE A 5 10.62 -18.72 31.38
CA PHE A 5 10.94 -17.31 31.13
C PHE A 5 9.86 -16.61 30.27
N LEU A 6 9.21 -17.35 29.36
CA LEU A 6 8.11 -16.85 28.54
C LEU A 6 6.78 -16.73 29.31
N GLU A 7 6.50 -17.63 30.26
CA GLU A 7 5.32 -17.50 31.14
C GLU A 7 5.41 -16.29 32.09
N GLN A 8 6.62 -15.90 32.51
CA GLN A 8 6.84 -14.70 33.34
C GLN A 8 6.67 -13.38 32.56
N LEU A 9 6.93 -13.38 31.25
CA LEU A 9 6.69 -12.21 30.38
C LEU A 9 5.20 -11.94 30.15
N ILE A 10 4.36 -12.99 30.18
CA ILE A 10 2.91 -12.88 30.00
C ILE A 10 2.21 -12.40 31.29
N THR A 11 2.76 -12.68 32.47
CA THR A 11 2.09 -12.36 33.75
C THR A 11 2.45 -11.01 34.37
N LYS A 12 3.46 -10.26 33.89
CA LYS A 12 4.01 -9.11 34.64
C LYS A 12 3.93 -7.70 34.03
N HIS A 13 3.24 -7.48 32.90
CA HIS A 13 2.97 -6.12 32.40
C HIS A 13 1.48 -5.80 32.34
N SER A 14 0.95 -5.52 33.53
CA SER A 14 -0.25 -4.70 33.70
C SER A 14 0.10 -3.24 33.38
N TYR A 15 -0.06 -2.83 32.11
CA TYR A 15 -0.42 -1.47 31.71
C TYR A 15 -1.04 -1.52 30.31
N ARG A 16 -2.37 -1.41 30.27
CA ARG A 16 -3.16 -1.20 29.05
C ARG A 16 -2.82 0.18 28.46
N LYS A 17 -2.41 0.20 27.18
CA LYS A 17 -3.00 1.03 26.10
C LYS A 17 -2.40 0.63 24.74
N THR A 18 -3.25 -0.01 23.94
CA THR A 18 -3.27 -0.08 22.46
C THR A 18 -1.93 -0.11 21.72
N LEU A 19 -1.38 -1.31 21.57
CA LEU A 19 -0.73 -1.70 20.31
C LEU A 19 -1.60 -2.79 19.66
N LYS A 20 -1.98 -2.59 18.39
CA LYS A 20 -2.69 -3.60 17.59
C LYS A 20 -1.74 -4.80 17.34
N PRO A 21 -2.07 -6.02 17.79
CA PRO A 21 -1.18 -7.19 17.69
C PRO A 21 -0.85 -7.62 16.25
N SER A 22 -1.69 -7.26 15.27
CA SER A 22 -1.54 -7.65 13.86
C SER A 22 -0.37 -6.97 13.13
N LEU A 23 0.05 -5.78 13.56
CA LEU A 23 1.19 -5.08 12.97
C LEU A 23 2.54 -5.57 13.54
N ALA A 24 2.53 -6.03 14.80
CA ALA A 24 3.72 -6.59 15.45
C ALA A 24 4.19 -7.90 14.80
N ILE A 25 3.25 -8.68 14.25
CA ILE A 25 3.55 -9.93 13.55
C ILE A 25 4.13 -9.66 12.15
N TYR A 26 3.62 -8.65 11.43
CA TYR A 26 4.20 -8.19 10.16
C TYR A 26 5.64 -7.69 10.33
N LEU A 27 5.91 -6.94 11.42
CA LEU A 27 7.26 -6.48 11.81
C LEU A 27 8.16 -7.59 12.38
N MET A 28 7.61 -8.73 12.81
CA MET A 28 8.40 -9.89 13.26
C MET A 28 8.71 -10.88 12.13
N ALA A 29 7.83 -11.02 11.13
CA ALA A 29 8.09 -11.87 9.98
C ALA A 29 9.17 -11.29 9.05
N ALA A 30 9.31 -9.97 9.00
CA ALA A 30 10.42 -9.28 8.32
C ALA A 30 11.77 -9.35 9.06
N ARG A 31 11.84 -9.97 10.26
CA ARG A 31 13.05 -10.01 11.12
C ARG A 31 13.85 -11.30 11.04
N PHE A 32 13.65 -12.12 10.02
CA PHE A 32 14.51 -13.28 9.79
C PHE A 32 15.20 -13.22 8.43
N THR A 33 16.04 -12.19 8.24
CA THR A 33 17.27 -12.29 7.44
C THR A 33 18.22 -11.15 7.78
N ASP A 34 19.38 -11.56 8.31
CA ASP A 34 20.66 -10.89 8.54
C ASP A 34 20.76 -9.50 9.20
N ASP A 35 21.56 -9.49 10.27
CA ASP A 35 21.98 -8.33 11.05
C ASP A 35 22.81 -7.33 10.22
N THR A 36 22.65 -6.04 10.55
CA THR A 36 23.42 -4.87 10.09
C THR A 36 23.08 -4.28 8.70
N LYS A 37 21.96 -3.52 8.62
CA LYS A 37 21.84 -2.26 7.86
C LYS A 37 20.53 -1.53 8.23
N GLU A 38 20.60 -0.21 8.23
CA GLU A 38 19.81 0.71 9.05
C GLU A 38 18.32 0.87 8.65
N ILE A 39 17.45 0.81 9.67
CA ILE A 39 16.00 1.05 9.60
C ILE A 39 15.74 2.56 9.82
N GLN A 40 15.18 3.28 8.83
CA GLN A 40 15.01 4.74 8.83
C GLN A 40 13.92 5.25 7.85
N ARG A 41 12.74 5.58 8.37
CA ARG A 41 11.51 5.94 7.64
C ARG A 41 11.48 7.36 7.01
N PHE A 42 12.43 8.24 7.36
CA PHE A 42 12.58 9.59 6.78
C PHE A 42 13.93 9.83 6.07
N SER A 43 14.70 8.77 5.80
CA SER A 43 16.12 8.87 5.39
C SER A 43 16.38 9.07 3.90
N ASP A 44 15.36 9.33 3.09
CA ASP A 44 15.50 9.54 1.64
C ASP A 44 16.04 10.92 1.27
N TYR A 45 17.10 11.34 1.95
CA TYR A 45 17.87 12.50 1.57
C TYR A 45 19.06 12.06 0.73
N THR A 46 18.82 11.95 -0.57
CA THR A 46 19.87 12.23 -1.54
C THR A 46 20.24 13.72 -1.39
N LEU A 47 21.53 14.04 -1.50
CA LEU A 47 22.04 15.40 -1.41
C LEU A 47 21.22 16.33 -2.31
N GLN A 48 20.52 17.31 -1.74
CA GLN A 48 19.79 18.28 -2.57
C GLN A 48 20.79 18.95 -3.54
N PRO A 49 20.38 19.15 -4.80
CA PRO A 49 21.19 19.87 -5.75
C PRO A 49 21.60 21.23 -5.18
N ARG A 50 22.90 21.46 -5.02
CA ARG A 50 23.43 22.77 -4.58
C ARG A 50 23.17 23.89 -5.61
N ARG A 51 22.81 23.52 -6.84
CA ARG A 51 22.48 24.43 -7.92
C ARG A 51 20.96 24.47 -8.15
N MET A 52 20.47 25.65 -8.51
CA MET A 52 19.10 25.80 -9.02
C MET A 52 18.91 24.92 -10.25
N LEU A 53 17.87 24.09 -10.24
CA LEU A 53 17.46 23.31 -11.40
C LEU A 53 16.39 24.07 -12.20
N PRO A 54 16.18 23.74 -13.49
CA PRO A 54 15.06 24.28 -14.24
C PRO A 54 13.72 23.92 -13.58
N PRO A 55 12.69 24.79 -13.72
CA PRO A 55 11.33 24.51 -13.25
C PRO A 55 10.76 23.20 -13.79
N ILE A 56 9.83 22.61 -13.05
CA ILE A 56 9.06 21.42 -13.44
C ILE A 56 7.81 21.90 -14.18
N LEU A 57 7.76 21.67 -15.49
CA LEU A 57 6.73 22.19 -16.40
C LEU A 57 6.18 21.07 -17.30
N GLY A 58 4.91 21.18 -17.68
CA GLY A 58 4.21 20.31 -18.64
C GLY A 58 3.37 19.20 -17.98
N TYR A 59 3.56 18.93 -16.69
CA TYR A 59 2.72 17.98 -15.97
C TYR A 59 1.33 18.55 -15.70
N GLU A 60 1.24 19.87 -15.51
CA GLU A 60 0.00 20.58 -15.20
C GLU A 60 -1.01 20.53 -16.34
N THR A 61 -0.55 20.31 -17.58
CA THR A 61 -1.39 20.17 -18.78
C THR A 61 -1.80 18.73 -19.06
N MET A 62 -1.28 17.76 -18.31
CA MET A 62 -1.66 16.36 -18.48
C MET A 62 -3.13 16.13 -18.08
N PRO A 63 -3.82 15.17 -18.71
CA PRO A 63 -5.15 14.76 -18.27
C PRO A 63 -5.09 14.21 -16.84
N LEU A 64 -6.17 14.43 -16.08
CA LEU A 64 -6.38 13.71 -14.84
C LEU A 64 -6.90 12.32 -15.21
N VAL A 65 -6.20 11.28 -14.75
CA VAL A 65 -6.39 9.87 -15.12
C VAL A 65 -6.49 9.01 -13.86
N SER A 66 -6.85 7.73 -14.00
CA SER A 66 -6.83 6.81 -12.85
C SER A 66 -5.40 6.60 -12.35
N LEU A 67 -5.23 6.08 -11.14
CA LEU A 67 -3.91 5.78 -10.60
C LEU A 67 -3.17 4.75 -11.46
N GLU A 68 -3.87 3.73 -11.97
CA GLU A 68 -3.31 2.70 -12.86
C GLU A 68 -2.76 3.32 -14.15
N GLU A 69 -3.54 4.18 -14.81
CA GLU A 69 -3.11 4.93 -16.00
C GLU A 69 -1.96 5.89 -15.65
N ALA A 70 -1.96 6.47 -14.45
CA ALA A 70 -0.92 7.38 -14.00
C ALA A 70 0.44 6.73 -13.78
N VAL A 71 0.46 5.44 -13.42
CA VAL A 71 1.68 4.66 -13.19
C VAL A 71 2.13 3.83 -14.38
N GLU A 72 1.30 3.66 -15.42
CA GLU A 72 1.65 2.87 -16.61
C GLU A 72 3.02 3.27 -17.22
N PRO A 73 3.37 4.57 -17.40
CA PRO A 73 4.69 4.95 -17.91
C PRO A 73 5.85 4.64 -16.96
N LEU A 74 5.56 4.28 -15.70
CA LEU A 74 6.53 4.02 -14.64
C LEU A 74 6.89 2.53 -14.50
N HIS A 75 6.23 1.62 -15.23
CA HIS A 75 6.46 0.17 -15.08
C HIS A 75 7.93 -0.24 -15.30
N ALA A 76 8.64 0.45 -16.18
CA ALA A 76 10.06 0.22 -16.44
C ALA A 76 11.01 0.94 -15.45
N LEU A 77 10.49 1.87 -14.64
CA LEU A 77 11.26 2.76 -13.76
C LEU A 77 11.12 2.42 -12.28
N VAL A 78 9.96 1.91 -11.90
CA VAL A 78 9.59 1.60 -10.52
C VAL A 78 9.30 0.10 -10.45
N PRO A 79 10.20 -0.71 -9.85
CA PRO A 79 9.96 -2.13 -9.64
C PRO A 79 8.67 -2.37 -8.86
N GLU A 80 7.88 -3.36 -9.26
CA GLU A 80 6.62 -3.74 -8.59
C GLU A 80 5.56 -2.62 -8.50
N VAL A 81 5.64 -1.58 -9.33
CA VAL A 81 4.68 -0.44 -9.26
C VAL A 81 3.22 -0.86 -9.44
N GLU A 82 2.96 -1.89 -10.24
CA GLU A 82 1.62 -2.48 -10.39
C GLU A 82 1.12 -3.06 -9.06
N ARG A 83 2.00 -3.79 -8.35
CA ARG A 83 1.71 -4.38 -7.05
C ARG A 83 1.54 -3.32 -5.96
N MET A 84 2.36 -2.27 -5.99
CA MET A 84 2.22 -1.13 -5.08
C MET A 84 0.88 -0.42 -5.32
N THR A 85 0.54 -0.16 -6.58
CA THR A 85 -0.70 0.49 -7.00
C THR A 85 -1.93 -0.32 -6.59
N TRP A 86 -1.90 -1.62 -6.83
CA TRP A 86 -2.95 -2.52 -6.38
C TRP A 86 -3.08 -2.49 -4.85
N THR A 87 -1.97 -2.55 -4.12
CA THR A 87 -1.93 -2.52 -2.65
C THR A 87 -2.64 -1.28 -2.10
N VAL A 88 -2.34 -0.10 -2.65
CA VAL A 88 -2.95 1.14 -2.18
C VAL A 88 -4.41 1.29 -2.59
N LYS A 89 -4.81 0.73 -3.74
CA LYS A 89 -6.20 0.72 -4.21
C LYS A 89 -7.14 -0.15 -3.36
N GLN A 90 -6.59 -1.09 -2.60
CA GLN A 90 -7.38 -1.84 -1.63
C GLN A 90 -7.68 -1.05 -0.34
N ASN A 91 -7.13 0.15 -0.18
CA ASN A 91 -7.43 0.97 0.99
C ASN A 91 -8.77 1.67 0.80
N HIS A 92 -9.62 1.56 1.82
CA HIS A 92 -10.84 2.35 1.92
C HIS A 92 -10.52 3.63 2.67
N PHE A 93 -10.62 4.75 1.99
CA PHE A 93 -10.51 6.06 2.62
C PHE A 93 -11.87 6.44 3.20
N GLU A 94 -11.87 7.04 4.39
CA GLU A 94 -13.11 7.58 4.97
C GLU A 94 -13.66 8.64 4.00
N ASP A 95 -14.96 8.56 3.69
CA ASP A 95 -15.63 9.47 2.76
C ASP A 95 -15.78 10.85 3.41
N ASP A 96 -14.74 11.67 3.28
CA ASP A 96 -14.74 13.09 3.66
C ASP A 96 -15.05 14.01 2.48
N HIS A 97 -15.42 13.42 1.32
CA HIS A 97 -15.73 14.09 0.05
C HIS A 97 -14.64 15.05 -0.48
N HIS A 98 -13.41 15.02 0.05
CA HIS A 98 -12.35 15.94 -0.40
C HIS A 98 -11.57 15.40 -1.61
N LEU A 99 -11.36 14.09 -1.68
CA LEU A 99 -10.59 13.41 -2.72
C LEU A 99 -11.38 12.27 -3.36
N THR A 100 -11.10 12.00 -4.63
CA THR A 100 -11.47 10.71 -5.26
C THR A 100 -10.58 9.58 -4.76
N ASP A 101 -11.02 8.32 -4.93
CA ASP A 101 -10.23 7.15 -4.53
C ASP A 101 -8.84 7.12 -5.19
N ASP A 102 -8.74 7.50 -6.47
CA ASP A 102 -7.47 7.63 -7.19
C ASP A 102 -6.55 8.70 -6.60
N GLU A 103 -7.12 9.84 -6.23
CA GLU A 103 -6.38 10.95 -5.62
C GLU A 103 -5.88 10.58 -4.22
N ALA A 104 -6.70 9.93 -3.41
CA ALA A 104 -6.31 9.44 -2.09
C ALA A 104 -5.27 8.31 -2.19
N ALA A 105 -5.48 7.34 -3.09
CA ALA A 105 -4.53 6.26 -3.35
C ALA A 105 -3.18 6.78 -3.87
N SER A 106 -3.15 7.90 -4.63
CA SER A 106 -1.89 8.53 -5.05
C SER A 106 -1.07 9.07 -3.88
N ILE A 107 -1.72 9.62 -2.85
CA ILE A 107 -1.05 10.08 -1.63
C ILE A 107 -0.50 8.88 -0.88
N LEU A 108 -1.31 7.83 -0.73
CA LEU A 108 -0.92 6.61 -0.05
C LEU A 108 0.22 5.89 -0.76
N LEU A 109 0.21 5.82 -2.10
CA LEU A 109 1.28 5.22 -2.89
C LEU A 109 2.60 5.94 -2.65
N TYR A 110 2.54 7.26 -2.56
CA TYR A 110 3.71 8.06 -2.26
C TYR A 110 4.21 7.80 -0.83
N THR A 111 3.35 7.77 0.18
CA THR A 111 3.80 7.64 1.59
C THR A 111 4.04 6.21 2.07
N MET A 112 3.65 5.22 1.28
CA MET A 112 3.90 3.81 1.58
C MET A 112 5.39 3.46 1.50
N GLU A 113 5.86 2.69 2.48
CA GLU A 113 7.19 2.09 2.47
C GLU A 113 7.14 0.74 1.75
N TRP A 114 8.16 0.47 0.93
CA TRP A 114 8.31 -0.80 0.21
C TRP A 114 9.65 -1.45 0.55
N GLU A 115 9.73 -2.78 0.50
CA GLU A 115 10.98 -3.51 0.77
C GLU A 115 11.58 -4.06 -0.53
N PRO A 116 12.85 -3.75 -0.86
CA PRO A 116 13.79 -2.93 -0.09
C PRO A 116 13.48 -1.41 -0.14
N ARG A 117 13.73 -0.68 0.96
CA ARG A 117 13.34 0.75 1.09
C ARG A 117 13.72 1.61 -0.12
N ASN A 118 14.91 1.42 -0.66
CA ASN A 118 15.39 2.20 -1.81
C ASN A 118 14.58 1.99 -3.11
N GLN A 119 13.68 1.02 -3.13
CA GLN A 119 12.70 0.78 -4.19
C GLN A 119 11.31 1.31 -3.85
N SER A 120 11.14 1.98 -2.69
CA SER A 120 9.89 2.66 -2.36
C SER A 120 9.56 3.72 -3.42
N PHE A 121 8.26 3.87 -3.69
CA PHE A 121 7.78 4.79 -4.71
C PHE A 121 8.27 6.24 -4.48
N TYR A 122 8.20 6.75 -3.24
CA TYR A 122 8.73 8.08 -2.90
C TYR A 122 10.24 8.21 -3.10
N ALA A 123 11.01 7.16 -2.86
CA ALA A 123 12.46 7.17 -3.01
C ALA A 123 12.84 7.46 -4.46
N ILE A 124 12.23 6.71 -5.39
CA ILE A 124 12.50 6.80 -6.83
C ILE A 124 11.95 8.11 -7.39
N LEU A 125 10.74 8.53 -6.98
CA LEU A 125 10.17 9.82 -7.40
C LEU A 125 11.05 10.97 -6.93
N ASN A 126 11.45 11.01 -5.66
CA ASN A 126 12.26 12.10 -5.12
C ASN A 126 13.66 12.15 -5.72
N ALA A 127 14.27 10.99 -6.03
CA ALA A 127 15.51 10.94 -6.79
C ALA A 127 15.33 11.56 -8.19
N THR A 128 14.20 11.29 -8.85
CA THR A 128 13.89 11.86 -10.18
C THR A 128 13.60 13.37 -10.10
N LEU A 129 12.88 13.83 -9.08
CA LEU A 129 12.61 15.26 -8.83
C LEU A 129 13.88 16.06 -8.56
N GLN A 130 14.90 15.42 -8.00
CA GLN A 130 16.22 16.02 -7.75
C GLN A 130 17.17 15.88 -8.94
N ALA A 131 16.81 15.13 -9.99
CA ALA A 131 17.67 14.93 -11.15
C ALA A 131 17.82 16.22 -11.98
N ALA A 132 19.06 16.52 -12.35
CA ALA A 132 19.37 17.66 -13.22
C ALA A 132 18.79 17.51 -14.63
N ASN A 133 18.72 16.27 -15.13
CA ASN A 133 18.07 15.98 -16.40
C ASN A 133 16.55 15.93 -16.21
N ARG A 134 15.87 17.04 -16.49
CA ARG A 134 14.41 17.15 -16.38
C ARG A 134 13.64 16.24 -17.33
N GLN A 135 14.25 15.69 -18.38
CA GLN A 135 13.59 14.74 -19.26
C GLN A 135 13.20 13.45 -18.53
N LEU A 136 13.89 13.09 -17.45
CA LEU A 136 13.57 11.93 -16.62
C LEU A 136 12.23 12.06 -15.89
N LEU A 137 11.69 13.28 -15.75
CA LEU A 137 10.38 13.48 -15.13
C LEU A 137 9.22 13.21 -16.08
N LYS A 138 9.43 13.15 -17.40
CA LYS A 138 8.34 13.01 -18.37
C LYS A 138 7.43 11.79 -18.09
N PRO A 139 7.96 10.58 -17.78
CA PRO A 139 7.13 9.43 -17.43
C PRO A 139 6.29 9.66 -16.17
N TRP A 140 6.72 10.54 -15.27
CA TRP A 140 6.03 10.86 -14.02
C TRP A 140 4.92 11.89 -14.18
N PHE A 141 4.73 12.50 -15.35
CA PHE A 141 3.82 13.64 -15.49
C PHE A 141 2.36 13.31 -15.19
N LEU A 142 1.88 12.10 -15.53
CA LEU A 142 0.52 11.67 -15.17
C LEU A 142 0.38 11.49 -13.65
N PHE A 143 1.33 10.80 -13.01
CA PHE A 143 1.34 10.67 -11.56
C PHE A 143 1.47 12.02 -10.84
N LEU A 144 2.38 12.89 -11.28
CA LEU A 144 2.55 14.25 -10.75
C LEU A 144 1.27 15.06 -10.92
N ARG A 145 0.56 14.92 -12.04
CA ARG A 145 -0.73 15.57 -12.26
C ARG A 145 -1.75 15.09 -11.22
N LEU A 146 -1.83 13.79 -10.97
CA LEU A 146 -2.75 13.19 -10.01
C LEU A 146 -2.46 13.63 -8.56
N ILE A 147 -1.23 13.41 -8.07
CA ILE A 147 -0.87 13.75 -6.68
C ILE A 147 -0.85 15.26 -6.41
N MET A 148 -0.47 16.09 -7.38
CA MET A 148 -0.55 17.54 -7.17
C MET A 148 -2.00 18.04 -7.16
N THR A 149 -2.91 17.37 -7.88
CA THR A 149 -4.35 17.67 -7.83
C THR A 149 -4.93 17.27 -6.48
N SER A 150 -4.56 16.10 -5.96
CA SER A 150 -4.99 15.67 -4.63
C SER A 150 -4.53 16.65 -3.55
N LEU A 151 -3.24 16.99 -3.52
CA LEU A 151 -2.70 17.98 -2.57
C LEU A 151 -3.35 19.37 -2.70
N ALA A 152 -3.73 19.79 -3.92
CA ALA A 152 -4.39 21.07 -4.13
C ALA A 152 -5.83 21.11 -3.58
N LYS A 153 -6.54 19.97 -3.57
CA LYS A 153 -7.90 19.84 -3.01
C LYS A 153 -7.92 19.78 -1.48
N LEU A 154 -6.85 19.31 -0.85
CA LEU A 154 -6.75 19.26 0.60
C LEU A 154 -6.84 20.66 1.23
N PRO A 155 -7.48 20.79 2.41
CA PRO A 155 -7.62 22.06 3.09
C PRO A 155 -6.24 22.69 3.32
N SER A 156 -6.17 24.00 3.13
CA SER A 156 -4.95 24.73 3.48
C SER A 156 -4.88 24.85 5.00
N GLU A 157 -3.75 24.44 5.55
CA GLU A 157 -3.45 24.60 6.96
C GLU A 157 -3.31 26.07 7.34
N SER A 158 -3.34 26.36 8.64
CA SER A 158 -3.17 27.72 9.18
C SER A 158 -1.92 28.42 8.60
N VAL A 159 -2.03 29.74 8.41
CA VAL A 159 -0.90 30.58 8.01
C VAL A 159 0.21 30.48 9.07
N ASN A 160 1.45 30.20 8.64
CA ASN A 160 2.64 29.97 9.47
C ASN A 160 2.61 28.68 10.30
N LEU A 161 2.17 27.57 9.70
CA LEU A 161 2.28 26.25 10.32
C LEU A 161 3.76 25.88 10.51
N VAL A 162 4.10 25.41 11.72
CA VAL A 162 5.41 24.83 12.00
C VAL A 162 5.34 23.32 11.86
N VAL A 163 6.21 22.75 11.04
CA VAL A 163 6.33 21.30 10.80
C VAL A 163 7.78 20.87 11.01
N TYR A 164 7.95 19.58 11.31
CA TYR A 164 9.25 19.01 11.64
C TYR A 164 9.62 17.87 10.71
N ARG A 165 10.91 17.74 10.42
CA ARG A 165 11.47 16.60 9.68
C ARG A 165 12.78 16.17 10.31
N GLY A 166 12.97 14.86 10.51
CA GLY A 166 14.20 14.30 11.06
C GLY A 166 15.03 13.57 10.01
N VAL A 167 16.36 13.69 10.10
CA VAL A 167 17.33 12.95 9.28
C VAL A 167 18.43 12.42 10.19
N LYS A 168 18.80 11.13 10.08
CA LYS A 168 19.85 10.52 10.91
C LYS A 168 21.28 10.73 10.38
N LEU A 169 21.56 11.95 9.94
CA LEU A 169 22.88 12.39 9.49
C LEU A 169 23.07 13.85 9.91
N ASP A 170 24.32 14.28 10.05
CA ASP A 170 24.63 15.72 10.11
C ASP A 170 24.75 16.24 8.69
N ILE A 171 23.73 17.00 8.28
CA ILE A 171 23.71 17.72 7.00
C ILE A 171 23.62 19.22 7.22
N SER A 172 23.80 19.69 8.45
CA SER A 172 23.66 21.10 8.83
C SER A 172 24.63 22.00 8.05
N ALA A 173 25.81 21.51 7.71
CA ALA A 173 26.79 22.23 6.88
C ALA A 173 26.30 22.61 5.48
N GLN A 174 25.20 22.00 5.00
CA GLN A 174 24.57 22.35 3.71
C GLN A 174 23.65 23.57 3.82
N TYR A 175 23.36 24.03 5.04
CA TYR A 175 22.43 25.11 5.33
C TYR A 175 23.19 26.25 6.00
N SER A 176 23.38 27.35 5.27
CA SER A 176 24.02 28.55 5.81
C SER A 176 22.95 29.59 6.13
N THR A 177 22.93 30.10 7.36
CA THR A 177 21.98 31.15 7.78
C THR A 177 21.96 32.32 6.80
N GLY A 178 20.77 32.77 6.41
CA GLY A 178 20.54 33.83 5.44
C GLY A 178 20.50 33.36 3.98
N THR A 179 20.87 32.13 3.68
CA THR A 179 20.76 31.56 2.32
C THR A 179 19.36 31.02 2.04
N THR A 180 19.01 30.94 0.76
CA THR A 180 17.80 30.26 0.29
C THR A 180 18.16 28.91 -0.31
N VAL A 181 17.49 27.87 0.17
CA VAL A 181 17.60 26.50 -0.34
C VAL A 181 16.31 26.12 -1.06
N THR A 182 16.39 25.17 -2.00
CA THR A 182 15.22 24.63 -2.69
C THR A 182 15.11 23.14 -2.38
N TRP A 183 13.97 22.70 -1.91
CA TRP A 183 13.65 21.29 -1.75
C TRP A 183 12.87 20.84 -2.99
N TRP A 184 13.52 20.04 -3.84
CA TRP A 184 12.96 19.65 -5.13
C TRP A 184 12.00 18.46 -5.04
N GLY A 185 12.17 17.58 -4.06
CA GLY A 185 11.29 16.44 -3.81
C GLY A 185 10.02 16.82 -3.05
N LEU A 186 9.00 15.95 -3.08
CA LEU A 186 7.96 15.98 -2.07
C LEU A 186 8.60 15.66 -0.72
N SER A 187 8.18 16.35 0.35
CA SER A 187 8.82 16.16 1.66
C SER A 187 7.79 15.82 2.73
N SER A 188 7.85 14.58 3.23
CA SER A 188 7.10 14.16 4.41
C SER A 188 7.64 14.83 5.67
N CYS A 189 6.75 15.45 6.42
CA CYS A 189 7.03 16.09 7.70
C CYS A 189 5.95 15.66 8.70
N THR A 190 6.13 16.03 9.97
CA THR A 190 5.13 15.81 11.02
C THR A 190 4.86 17.10 11.77
N LYS A 191 3.63 17.27 12.27
CA LYS A 191 3.30 18.34 13.23
C LYS A 191 3.75 18.01 14.65
N SER A 192 4.15 16.77 14.92
CA SER A 192 4.42 16.27 16.26
C SER A 192 5.92 16.00 16.49
N LEU A 193 6.53 16.76 17.40
CA LEU A 193 7.88 16.48 17.91
C LEU A 193 7.98 15.10 18.60
N ASN A 194 6.89 14.62 19.18
CA ASN A 194 6.86 13.31 19.85
C ASN A 194 7.08 12.17 18.84
N VAL A 195 6.52 12.30 17.64
CA VAL A 195 6.72 11.32 16.55
C VAL A 195 8.20 11.20 16.22
N LEU A 196 8.92 12.32 16.12
CA LEU A 196 10.36 12.29 15.82
C LEU A 196 11.22 11.61 16.88
N SER A 197 10.76 11.51 18.13
CA SER A 197 11.50 10.85 19.21
C SER A 197 11.60 9.33 19.01
N ASN A 198 10.78 8.73 18.13
CA ASN A 198 10.90 7.32 17.76
C ASN A 198 12.14 7.09 16.88
N GLU A 199 12.89 6.04 17.20
CA GLU A 199 14.11 5.62 16.51
C GLU A 199 13.89 5.32 15.02
N GLN A 200 12.68 5.05 14.53
CA GLN A 200 12.47 4.91 13.08
C GLN A 200 12.59 6.24 12.32
N PHE A 201 12.49 7.37 13.02
CA PHE A 201 12.50 8.71 12.46
C PHE A 201 13.80 9.45 12.78
N LEU A 202 13.80 10.34 13.78
CA LEU A 202 15.00 11.05 14.22
C LEU A 202 15.73 10.27 15.31
N GLY A 203 14.98 9.71 16.28
CA GLY A 203 15.54 9.09 17.47
C GLY A 203 16.16 10.09 18.44
N GLN A 204 16.64 9.58 19.56
CA GLN A 204 17.18 10.42 20.66
C GLN A 204 18.71 10.39 20.75
N THR A 205 19.36 9.55 19.95
CA THR A 205 20.81 9.34 19.99
C THR A 205 21.41 9.32 18.58
N GLY A 206 22.75 9.34 18.50
CA GLY A 206 23.47 9.36 17.22
C GLY A 206 23.50 10.73 16.53
N THR A 207 24.26 10.82 15.45
CA THR A 207 24.39 12.05 14.66
C THR A 207 23.14 12.25 13.82
N ARG A 208 22.48 13.40 13.98
CA ARG A 208 21.16 13.65 13.38
C ARG A 208 20.86 15.14 13.18
N THR A 209 20.02 15.44 12.20
CA THR A 209 19.55 16.78 11.87
C THR A 209 18.03 16.86 12.02
N LEU A 210 17.55 17.79 12.84
CA LEU A 210 16.15 18.18 12.95
C LEU A 210 15.90 19.44 12.14
N PHE A 211 14.95 19.39 11.22
CA PHE A 211 14.42 20.56 10.55
C PHE A 211 13.20 21.08 11.31
N ASN A 212 13.22 22.36 11.63
CA ASN A 212 12.09 23.11 12.17
C ASN A 212 11.64 24.12 11.10
N ILE A 213 10.46 23.91 10.52
CA ILE A 213 10.07 24.53 9.25
C ILE A 213 8.78 25.32 9.44
N GLU A 214 8.87 26.65 9.35
CA GLU A 214 7.70 27.52 9.23
C GLU A 214 7.27 27.55 7.75
N CYS A 215 6.04 27.13 7.46
CA CYS A 215 5.55 26.96 6.10
C CYS A 215 4.07 27.33 5.96
N HIS A 216 3.63 27.50 4.72
CA HIS A 216 2.24 27.78 4.36
C HIS A 216 1.71 26.84 3.27
N SER A 217 2.57 26.03 2.63
CA SER A 217 2.17 25.09 1.58
C SER A 217 1.98 23.65 2.06
N ALA A 218 2.24 23.35 3.33
CA ALA A 218 2.06 22.01 3.87
C ALA A 218 0.59 21.57 3.82
N LYS A 219 0.38 20.30 3.44
CA LYS A 219 -0.93 19.66 3.36
C LYS A 219 -0.98 18.48 4.31
N SER A 220 -1.92 18.50 5.25
CA SER A 220 -2.15 17.34 6.12
C SER A 220 -2.74 16.20 5.33
N ILE A 221 -2.10 15.04 5.45
CA ILE A 221 -2.53 13.78 4.83
C ILE A 221 -2.92 12.76 5.88
N LYS A 222 -3.14 13.19 7.12
CA LYS A 222 -3.47 12.34 8.27
C LYS A 222 -4.60 11.34 7.98
N THR A 223 -5.65 11.76 7.29
CA THR A 223 -6.81 10.91 6.92
C THR A 223 -6.48 9.86 5.85
N TYR A 224 -5.42 10.08 5.07
CA TYR A 224 -5.03 9.24 3.93
C TYR A 224 -3.70 8.51 4.17
N SER A 225 -3.15 8.56 5.40
CA SER A 225 -1.92 7.87 5.79
C SER A 225 -2.24 6.57 6.52
N LEU A 226 -1.40 5.53 6.33
CA LEU A 226 -1.49 4.27 7.08
C LEU A 226 -1.31 4.47 8.60
N PHE A 227 -0.69 5.59 9.00
CA PHE A 227 -0.36 5.88 10.39
C PHE A 227 -0.82 7.28 10.78
N PRO A 228 -2.13 7.48 11.03
CA PRO A 228 -2.69 8.80 11.35
C PRO A 228 -2.06 9.47 12.58
N GLU A 229 -1.55 8.67 13.53
CA GLU A 229 -0.88 9.15 14.74
C GLU A 229 0.47 9.85 14.47
N GLU A 230 1.01 9.70 13.26
CA GLU A 230 2.24 10.38 12.86
C GLU A 230 2.01 11.85 12.50
N GLU A 231 0.74 12.27 12.40
CA GLU A 231 0.34 13.63 12.03
C GLU A 231 1.08 14.12 10.79
N GLU A 232 1.17 13.24 9.80
CA GLU A 232 1.97 13.44 8.61
C GLU A 232 1.40 14.57 7.75
N VAL A 233 2.31 15.43 7.29
CA VAL A 233 2.02 16.51 6.36
C VAL A 233 3.02 16.44 5.20
N LEU A 234 2.53 16.68 3.98
CA LEU A 234 3.38 16.74 2.79
C LEU A 234 3.62 18.19 2.40
N LEU A 235 4.89 18.52 2.19
CA LEU A 235 5.30 19.71 1.45
C LEU A 235 5.40 19.37 -0.03
N PRO A 236 4.75 20.14 -0.93
CA PRO A 236 4.89 19.96 -2.37
C PRO A 236 6.34 20.08 -2.85
N PRO A 237 6.67 19.60 -4.06
CA PRO A 237 8.01 19.74 -4.60
C PRO A 237 8.34 21.19 -4.99
N ALA A 238 9.63 21.43 -5.17
CA ALA A 238 10.20 22.71 -5.59
C ALA A 238 9.80 23.90 -4.69
N ARG A 239 9.76 23.69 -3.37
CA ARG A 239 9.59 24.77 -2.38
C ARG A 239 10.93 25.43 -2.06
N GLN A 240 10.90 26.73 -1.80
CA GLN A 240 12.06 27.48 -1.34
C GLN A 240 11.94 27.80 0.13
N PHE A 241 13.07 27.70 0.82
CA PHE A 241 13.17 28.01 2.24
C PHE A 241 14.36 28.92 2.48
N GLN A 242 14.15 29.99 3.23
CA GLN A 242 15.24 30.74 3.83
C GLN A 242 15.73 30.00 5.07
N VAL A 243 17.03 29.81 5.19
CA VAL A 243 17.67 29.28 6.40
C VAL A 243 17.72 30.41 7.43
N THR A 244 16.91 30.31 8.47
CA THR A 244 16.81 31.35 9.52
C THR A 244 17.73 31.10 10.70
N GLY A 245 18.18 29.86 10.89
CA GLY A 245 19.13 29.50 11.93
C GLY A 245 19.67 28.09 11.80
N CYS A 246 20.90 27.89 12.26
CA CYS A 246 21.53 26.59 12.41
C CYS A 246 22.16 26.50 13.80
N LEU A 247 21.80 25.46 14.56
CA LEU A 247 22.23 25.26 15.93
C LEU A 247 22.79 23.85 16.09
N ASN A 248 23.97 23.71 16.68
CA ASN A 248 24.43 22.45 17.26
C ASN A 248 23.87 22.36 18.69
N ALA A 249 22.88 21.50 18.90
CA ALA A 249 22.19 21.33 20.17
C ALA A 249 22.94 20.36 21.12
N GLY A 250 24.11 19.86 20.72
CA GLY A 250 24.88 18.87 21.45
C GLY A 250 24.36 17.45 21.26
N HIS A 251 25.09 16.46 21.79
CA HIS A 251 24.72 15.03 21.73
C HIS A 251 24.37 14.51 20.32
N GLY A 252 25.09 15.02 19.31
CA GLY A 252 24.90 14.65 17.90
C GLY A 252 23.69 15.30 17.22
N LEU A 253 22.89 16.11 17.92
CA LEU A 253 21.72 16.79 17.35
C LEU A 253 22.09 18.15 16.75
N HIS A 254 21.81 18.32 15.47
CA HIS A 254 21.85 19.60 14.78
C HIS A 254 20.42 20.05 14.45
N ILE A 255 20.12 21.32 14.62
CA ILE A 255 18.81 21.90 14.31
C ILE A 255 18.98 22.92 13.20
N VAL A 256 18.21 22.77 12.13
CA VAL A 256 18.13 23.73 11.02
C VAL A 256 16.74 24.33 11.02
N GLN A 257 16.66 25.65 11.15
CA GLN A 257 15.43 26.42 11.10
C GLN A 257 15.22 26.95 9.68
N LEU A 258 14.05 26.68 9.14
CA LEU A 258 13.65 27.04 7.78
C LEU A 258 12.37 27.86 7.82
N LYS A 259 12.28 28.86 6.95
CA LYS A 259 11.05 29.61 6.69
C LYS A 259 10.75 29.55 5.21
N GLU A 260 9.57 29.05 4.84
CA GLU A 260 9.13 28.99 3.45
C GLU A 260 9.09 30.40 2.85
N VAL A 261 9.62 30.54 1.64
CA VAL A 261 9.61 31.78 0.88
C VAL A 261 9.05 31.53 -0.51
N GLN A 262 8.29 32.51 -1.02
CA GLN A 262 7.77 32.45 -2.37
C GLN A 262 8.91 32.75 -3.36
N PRO A 263 9.19 31.86 -4.34
CA PRO A 263 10.18 32.15 -5.37
C PRO A 263 9.72 33.30 -6.28
N LYS A 264 10.68 34.01 -6.88
CA LYS A 264 10.41 35.11 -7.84
C LYS A 264 9.59 34.66 -9.07
N PHE A 265 9.71 33.39 -9.42
CA PHE A 265 8.97 32.72 -10.49
C PHE A 265 8.56 31.33 -10.02
N PRO A 266 7.41 30.78 -10.47
CA PRO A 266 7.01 29.43 -10.12
C PRO A 266 8.06 28.41 -10.54
N LEU A 267 8.54 27.60 -9.60
CA LEU A 267 9.44 26.47 -9.88
C LEU A 267 8.68 25.19 -10.26
N ILE A 268 7.37 25.18 -10.01
CA ILE A 268 6.41 24.19 -10.44
C ILE A 268 5.06 24.92 -10.57
N ASN A 269 4.35 24.70 -11.67
CA ASN A 269 3.09 25.39 -11.94
C ASN A 269 1.94 24.79 -11.13
N PRO A 270 1.04 25.58 -10.54
CA PRO A 270 -0.12 25.03 -9.85
C PRO A 270 -1.05 24.32 -10.84
N VAL A 271 -1.72 23.27 -10.37
CA VAL A 271 -2.79 22.61 -11.12
C VAL A 271 -4.11 23.39 -10.96
N PRO A 272 -4.91 23.57 -12.02
CA PRO A 272 -6.25 24.14 -11.89
C PRO A 272 -7.12 23.21 -11.06
N VAL A 273 -7.69 23.71 -9.96
CA VAL A 273 -8.68 22.98 -9.17
C VAL A 273 -10.05 23.24 -9.80
N PRO A 274 -10.79 22.22 -10.28
CA PRO A 274 -12.16 22.41 -10.75
C PRO A 274 -13.01 22.95 -9.59
N SER A 275 -13.74 24.04 -9.82
CA SER A 275 -14.69 24.57 -8.83
C SER A 275 -15.70 23.50 -8.45
N SER A 276 -15.91 23.30 -7.15
CA SER A 276 -16.86 22.34 -6.58
C SER A 276 -18.27 22.51 -7.13
N THR A 277 -18.63 21.70 -8.11
CA THR A 277 -20.02 21.35 -8.44
C THR A 277 -19.99 19.93 -8.98
N PRO A 278 -20.68 18.96 -8.34
CA PRO A 278 -20.62 17.58 -8.79
C PRO A 278 -21.34 17.47 -10.15
N PRO A 279 -20.70 16.95 -11.21
CA PRO A 279 -21.42 16.64 -12.43
C PRO A 279 -22.32 15.42 -12.15
N LYS A 280 -23.63 15.61 -12.30
CA LYS A 280 -24.57 14.50 -12.50
C LYS A 280 -24.16 13.77 -13.77
N VAL A 281 -23.49 12.64 -13.66
CA VAL A 281 -23.23 11.77 -14.81
C VAL A 281 -24.30 10.69 -14.87
N THR A 282 -25.14 10.81 -15.90
CA THR A 282 -26.03 9.76 -16.41
C THR A 282 -25.16 8.79 -17.22
N PRO A 283 -25.33 7.46 -17.11
CA PRO A 283 -24.45 6.54 -17.80
C PRO A 283 -24.83 6.46 -19.28
N HIS A 284 -23.98 7.02 -20.14
CA HIS A 284 -23.93 6.67 -21.55
C HIS A 284 -22.62 5.95 -21.83
N PHE A 285 -22.69 4.61 -21.80
CA PHE A 285 -21.66 3.74 -22.33
C PHE A 285 -21.71 3.79 -23.87
N THR A 286 -20.62 4.27 -24.48
CA THR A 286 -20.21 3.85 -25.82
C THR A 286 -18.70 3.67 -25.82
N SER A 287 -18.24 2.43 -25.61
CA SER A 287 -16.85 2.02 -25.79
C SER A 287 -16.72 1.38 -27.17
N THR A 288 -15.90 1.98 -28.02
CA THR A 288 -15.41 1.38 -29.27
C THR A 288 -13.96 0.94 -29.07
N HIS A 289 -13.74 -0.10 -28.29
CA HIS A 289 -12.58 -0.98 -28.46
C HIS A 289 -13.07 -2.42 -28.38
N LYS A 290 -12.78 -3.17 -29.46
CA LYS A 290 -13.25 -4.53 -29.72
C LYS A 290 -12.50 -5.50 -28.78
N PRO A 291 -13.17 -6.16 -27.81
CA PRO A 291 -12.53 -7.16 -26.97
C PRO A 291 -12.26 -8.42 -27.78
N ILE A 292 -11.07 -8.99 -27.63
CA ILE A 292 -10.81 -10.38 -27.99
C ILE A 292 -11.38 -11.21 -26.83
N SER A 293 -12.46 -11.93 -27.13
CA SER A 293 -13.18 -12.94 -26.34
C SER A 293 -14.24 -12.43 -25.32
N PRO A 294 -15.42 -13.09 -25.24
CA PRO A 294 -16.56 -12.62 -24.45
C PRO A 294 -16.48 -13.03 -22.96
N PRO A 295 -17.25 -12.35 -22.07
CA PRO A 295 -17.26 -12.58 -20.64
C PRO A 295 -17.94 -13.92 -20.28
N ILE A 296 -17.30 -14.67 -19.38
CA ILE A 296 -17.76 -15.98 -18.88
C ILE A 296 -18.81 -15.75 -17.78
N CYS A 297 -20.10 -15.93 -18.08
CA CYS A 297 -21.06 -16.51 -17.13
C CYS A 297 -22.43 -16.76 -17.81
N LYS A 298 -22.94 -18.01 -17.72
CA LYS A 298 -24.26 -18.57 -18.14
C LYS A 298 -24.34 -19.39 -19.44
N ASP A 299 -23.41 -20.31 -19.72
CA ASP A 299 -23.57 -21.26 -20.86
C ASP A 299 -23.27 -22.72 -20.43
N PRO A 300 -24.19 -23.70 -20.64
CA PRO A 300 -23.94 -25.15 -20.52
C PRO A 300 -22.75 -25.67 -21.35
N ARG A 301 -22.25 -24.88 -22.30
CA ARG A 301 -21.01 -25.14 -23.03
C ARG A 301 -19.75 -24.98 -22.17
N LEU A 302 -19.82 -24.38 -20.98
CA LEU A 302 -18.66 -24.13 -20.12
C LEU A 302 -18.00 -25.43 -19.63
N GLN A 303 -18.79 -26.46 -19.27
CA GLN A 303 -18.24 -27.77 -18.90
C GLN A 303 -17.39 -28.35 -20.04
N THR A 304 -17.87 -28.24 -21.28
CA THR A 304 -17.16 -28.73 -22.46
C THR A 304 -15.86 -27.97 -22.72
N HIS A 305 -15.81 -26.67 -22.40
CA HIS A 305 -14.59 -25.85 -22.56
C HIS A 305 -13.60 -26.07 -21.42
N ILE A 306 -14.06 -26.26 -20.18
CA ILE A 306 -13.22 -26.66 -19.04
C ILE A 306 -12.64 -28.05 -19.30
N ASP A 307 -13.47 -29.02 -19.71
CA ASP A 307 -12.99 -30.38 -20.03
C ASP A 307 -11.97 -30.36 -21.17
N ALA A 308 -12.17 -29.54 -22.21
CA ALA A 308 -11.23 -29.39 -23.32
C ALA A 308 -9.91 -28.73 -22.88
N LEU A 309 -9.99 -27.69 -22.05
CA LEU A 309 -8.82 -26.97 -21.53
C LEU A 309 -7.98 -27.86 -20.60
N PHE A 310 -8.63 -28.66 -19.75
CA PHE A 310 -7.96 -29.57 -18.82
C PHE A 310 -7.56 -30.92 -19.43
N SER A 311 -8.03 -31.21 -20.66
CA SER A 311 -7.57 -32.36 -21.47
C SER A 311 -6.30 -32.06 -22.27
N ASP A 312 -5.86 -30.81 -22.35
CA ASP A 312 -4.61 -30.44 -23.00
C ASP A 312 -3.41 -30.94 -22.16
N PRO A 313 -2.61 -31.91 -22.67
CA PRO A 313 -1.48 -32.46 -21.93
C PRO A 313 -0.30 -31.48 -21.82
N THR A 314 -0.39 -30.28 -22.42
CA THR A 314 0.65 -29.25 -22.39
C THR A 314 0.33 -28.11 -21.44
N LEU A 315 -0.90 -28.02 -20.93
CA LEU A 315 -1.31 -26.93 -20.04
C LEU A 315 -0.70 -27.11 -18.64
N THR A 316 0.23 -26.22 -18.29
CA THR A 316 0.91 -26.18 -16.99
C THR A 316 0.51 -24.99 -16.12
N THR A 317 0.08 -23.89 -16.73
CA THR A 317 -0.37 -22.68 -16.04
C THR A 317 -1.72 -22.24 -16.59
N LEU A 318 -2.64 -21.95 -15.69
CA LEU A 318 -3.97 -21.45 -16.02
C LEU A 318 -4.28 -20.24 -15.15
N ASP A 319 -4.48 -19.09 -15.79
CA ASP A 319 -4.89 -17.86 -15.13
C ASP A 319 -6.34 -17.54 -15.47
N LEU A 320 -7.18 -17.53 -14.45
CA LEU A 320 -8.60 -17.19 -14.53
C LEU A 320 -8.98 -16.08 -13.55
N GLN A 321 -8.03 -15.24 -13.13
CA GLN A 321 -8.30 -14.14 -12.22
C GLN A 321 -9.41 -13.20 -12.76
N GLY A 322 -10.35 -12.78 -11.89
CA GLY A 322 -11.34 -11.76 -12.24
C GLY A 322 -12.44 -12.20 -13.21
N ASN A 323 -12.70 -13.50 -13.36
CA ASN A 323 -13.65 -14.04 -14.34
C ASN A 323 -15.04 -14.39 -13.78
N GLN A 324 -15.37 -13.96 -12.55
CA GLN A 324 -16.66 -14.25 -11.90
C GLN A 324 -16.99 -15.75 -11.89
N ILE A 325 -15.99 -16.59 -11.65
CA ILE A 325 -16.13 -18.06 -11.62
C ILE A 325 -17.19 -18.49 -10.59
N ARG A 326 -17.24 -17.81 -9.44
CA ARG A 326 -18.13 -18.09 -8.31
C ARG A 326 -18.00 -19.52 -7.78
N ALA A 327 -18.77 -19.85 -6.74
CA ALA A 327 -18.75 -21.19 -6.15
C ALA A 327 -18.98 -22.32 -7.18
N GLN A 328 -19.95 -22.15 -8.09
CA GLN A 328 -20.28 -23.18 -9.09
C GLN A 328 -19.12 -23.44 -10.06
N GLY A 329 -18.50 -22.40 -10.63
CA GLY A 329 -17.38 -22.57 -11.54
C GLY A 329 -16.14 -23.13 -10.83
N ALA A 330 -15.95 -22.82 -9.54
CA ALA A 330 -14.88 -23.42 -8.74
C ALA A 330 -15.12 -24.92 -8.52
N GLY A 331 -16.37 -25.35 -8.34
CA GLY A 331 -16.75 -26.76 -8.31
C GLY A 331 -16.45 -27.48 -9.63
N ASP A 332 -16.77 -26.86 -10.77
CA ASP A 332 -16.48 -27.43 -12.09
C ASP A 332 -14.96 -27.56 -12.33
N LEU A 333 -14.18 -26.55 -11.92
CA LEU A 333 -12.71 -26.58 -11.95
C LEU A 333 -12.12 -27.64 -10.99
N ALA A 334 -12.69 -27.79 -9.80
CA ALA A 334 -12.30 -28.82 -8.85
C ALA A 334 -12.48 -30.22 -9.44
N GLN A 335 -13.59 -30.46 -10.14
CA GLN A 335 -13.83 -31.72 -10.83
C GLN A 335 -12.81 -31.97 -11.94
N ALA A 336 -12.46 -30.94 -12.72
CA ALA A 336 -11.45 -31.04 -13.77
C ALA A 336 -10.05 -31.36 -13.20
N LEU A 337 -9.68 -30.75 -12.07
CA LEU A 337 -8.41 -30.98 -11.36
C LEU A 337 -8.21 -32.43 -10.90
N LEU A 338 -9.27 -33.22 -10.68
CA LEU A 338 -9.13 -34.64 -10.30
C LEU A 338 -8.48 -35.47 -11.42
N SER A 339 -8.82 -35.14 -12.67
CA SER A 339 -8.36 -35.87 -13.86
C SER A 339 -7.08 -35.28 -14.47
N ASN A 340 -6.86 -33.96 -14.33
CA ASN A 340 -5.70 -33.29 -14.89
C ASN A 340 -4.37 -33.69 -14.19
N LYS A 341 -3.32 -33.89 -14.98
CA LYS A 341 -1.99 -34.37 -14.53
C LYS A 341 -0.84 -33.46 -14.98
N THR A 342 -1.13 -32.24 -15.43
CA THR A 342 -0.14 -31.36 -16.07
C THR A 342 -0.13 -29.96 -15.48
N LEU A 343 -1.27 -29.50 -14.97
CA LEU A 343 -1.40 -28.19 -14.38
C LEU A 343 -0.63 -28.11 -13.07
N THR A 344 0.32 -27.17 -13.01
CA THR A 344 1.15 -26.86 -11.85
C THR A 344 0.76 -25.55 -11.19
N THR A 345 0.23 -24.59 -11.96
CA THR A 345 -0.17 -23.26 -11.47
C THR A 345 -1.60 -22.93 -11.87
N LEU A 346 -2.42 -22.57 -10.88
CA LEU A 346 -3.80 -22.16 -11.08
C LEU A 346 -4.05 -20.84 -10.34
N ASN A 347 -4.36 -19.78 -11.09
CA ASN A 347 -4.74 -18.49 -10.52
C ASN A 347 -6.27 -18.32 -10.61
N LEU A 348 -6.92 -18.26 -9.44
CA LEU A 348 -8.36 -18.04 -9.29
C LEU A 348 -8.67 -16.78 -8.50
N GLY A 349 -7.75 -15.82 -8.40
CA GLY A 349 -7.98 -14.60 -7.63
C GLY A 349 -9.21 -13.81 -8.09
N MET A 350 -9.86 -13.08 -7.18
CA MET A 350 -10.95 -12.14 -7.47
C MET A 350 -12.14 -12.76 -8.22
N ASN A 351 -12.63 -13.91 -7.76
CA ASN A 351 -13.65 -14.69 -8.48
C ASN A 351 -14.94 -14.98 -7.68
N GLU A 352 -15.14 -14.37 -6.51
CA GLU A 352 -16.34 -14.57 -5.68
C GLU A 352 -16.60 -16.05 -5.35
N ILE A 353 -15.54 -16.85 -5.13
CA ILE A 353 -15.64 -18.32 -4.99
C ILE A 353 -16.39 -18.75 -3.72
N GLY A 354 -16.23 -18.02 -2.62
CA GLY A 354 -16.83 -18.27 -1.32
C GLY A 354 -16.36 -19.58 -0.66
N ASP A 355 -16.88 -19.85 0.54
CA ASP A 355 -16.56 -21.06 1.32
C ASP A 355 -16.88 -22.36 0.58
N GLN A 356 -18.01 -22.41 -0.13
CA GLN A 356 -18.45 -23.61 -0.85
C GLN A 356 -17.45 -23.98 -1.95
N GLY A 357 -17.06 -23.04 -2.81
CA GLY A 357 -16.11 -23.31 -3.88
C GLY A 357 -14.70 -23.59 -3.36
N ALA A 358 -14.30 -22.97 -2.23
CA ALA A 358 -13.05 -23.29 -1.56
C ALA A 358 -13.04 -24.73 -1.00
N GLY A 359 -14.17 -25.21 -0.46
CA GLY A 359 -14.35 -26.59 -0.04
C GLY A 359 -14.26 -27.59 -1.20
N ASP A 360 -14.85 -27.26 -2.35
CA ASP A 360 -14.76 -28.11 -3.55
C ASP A 360 -13.31 -28.21 -4.07
N LEU A 361 -12.59 -27.09 -4.12
CA LEU A 361 -11.16 -27.06 -4.46
C LEU A 361 -10.31 -27.83 -3.43
N ALA A 362 -10.61 -27.71 -2.14
CA ALA A 362 -9.93 -28.46 -1.08
C ALA A 362 -10.09 -29.98 -1.27
N ASN A 363 -11.30 -30.44 -1.64
CA ASN A 363 -11.54 -31.84 -1.95
C ASN A 363 -10.70 -32.32 -3.15
N ALA A 364 -10.61 -31.51 -4.21
CA ALA A 364 -9.77 -31.82 -5.37
C ALA A 364 -8.27 -31.93 -4.99
N LEU A 365 -7.78 -31.06 -4.12
CA LEU A 365 -6.41 -31.07 -3.64
C LEU A 365 -6.05 -32.36 -2.88
N LEU A 366 -6.99 -33.09 -2.28
CA LEU A 366 -6.67 -34.37 -1.62
C LEU A 366 -6.06 -35.38 -2.62
N SER A 367 -6.55 -35.37 -3.86
CA SER A 367 -6.19 -36.33 -4.90
C SER A 367 -5.24 -35.76 -5.97
N ASN A 368 -5.29 -34.44 -6.23
CA ASN A 368 -4.41 -33.82 -7.21
C ASN A 368 -2.95 -33.81 -6.67
N LYS A 369 -2.02 -34.31 -7.49
CA LYS A 369 -0.58 -34.42 -7.16
C LYS A 369 0.32 -33.61 -8.08
N THR A 370 -0.23 -32.70 -8.88
CA THR A 370 0.53 -31.90 -9.86
C THR A 370 0.50 -30.42 -9.57
N LEU A 371 -0.57 -29.90 -8.96
CA LEU A 371 -0.70 -28.50 -8.64
C LEU A 371 0.27 -28.11 -7.51
N THR A 372 1.19 -27.21 -7.82
CA THR A 372 2.18 -26.65 -6.89
C THR A 372 1.79 -25.27 -6.40
N THR A 373 1.03 -24.51 -7.20
CA THR A 373 0.63 -23.13 -6.89
C THR A 373 -0.87 -22.95 -7.13
N LEU A 374 -1.56 -22.50 -6.08
CA LEU A 374 -2.97 -22.14 -6.12
C LEU A 374 -3.15 -20.73 -5.55
N ASP A 375 -3.69 -19.82 -6.34
CA ASP A 375 -4.06 -18.47 -5.89
C ASP A 375 -5.58 -18.40 -5.70
N LEU A 376 -6.00 -18.12 -4.47
CA LEU A 376 -7.40 -17.90 -4.08
C LEU A 376 -7.59 -16.52 -3.45
N GLY A 377 -6.73 -15.54 -3.77
CA GLY A 377 -6.85 -14.19 -3.24
C GLY A 377 -8.18 -13.51 -3.62
N GLY A 378 -8.84 -12.79 -2.72
CA GLY A 378 -10.02 -11.97 -3.06
C GLY A 378 -11.27 -12.77 -3.40
N ASN A 379 -11.54 -13.86 -2.69
CA ASN A 379 -12.57 -14.82 -3.07
C ASN A 379 -13.69 -15.00 -2.04
N GLU A 380 -13.81 -14.10 -1.07
CA GLU A 380 -14.86 -14.17 -0.03
C GLU A 380 -14.83 -15.48 0.80
N ILE A 381 -13.66 -16.10 0.94
CA ILE A 381 -13.49 -17.35 1.72
C ILE A 381 -13.47 -17.01 3.22
N GLY A 382 -14.39 -17.59 3.98
CA GLY A 382 -14.48 -17.47 5.43
C GLY A 382 -13.72 -18.56 6.19
N ASP A 383 -14.02 -18.67 7.49
CA ASP A 383 -13.43 -19.68 8.37
C ASP A 383 -13.69 -21.12 7.91
N GLN A 384 -14.86 -21.38 7.33
CA GLN A 384 -15.25 -22.72 6.90
C GLN A 384 -14.39 -23.19 5.71
N GLY A 385 -14.28 -22.38 4.65
CA GLY A 385 -13.47 -22.70 3.48
C GLY A 385 -11.98 -22.74 3.82
N ALA A 386 -11.50 -21.84 4.69
CA ALA A 386 -10.13 -21.90 5.22
C ALA A 386 -9.86 -23.20 5.99
N GLY A 387 -10.80 -23.65 6.81
CA GLY A 387 -10.70 -24.91 7.55
C GLY A 387 -10.67 -26.13 6.63
N ASP A 388 -11.44 -26.13 5.54
CA ASP A 388 -11.45 -27.22 4.57
C ASP A 388 -10.15 -27.26 3.75
N LEU A 389 -9.63 -26.10 3.33
CA LEU A 389 -8.30 -25.98 2.72
C LEU A 389 -7.19 -26.46 3.68
N ALA A 390 -7.26 -26.11 4.96
CA ALA A 390 -6.31 -26.56 5.97
C ALA A 390 -6.29 -28.10 6.11
N LYS A 391 -7.46 -28.76 6.10
CA LYS A 391 -7.54 -30.24 6.10
C LYS A 391 -6.90 -30.84 4.86
N ALA A 392 -7.14 -30.25 3.69
CA ALA A 392 -6.53 -30.71 2.44
C ALA A 392 -5.00 -30.58 2.46
N LEU A 393 -4.48 -29.47 3.00
CA LEU A 393 -3.05 -29.23 3.16
C LEU A 393 -2.36 -30.24 4.08
N LEU A 394 -3.04 -30.86 5.04
CA LEU A 394 -2.42 -31.91 5.86
C LEU A 394 -2.01 -33.13 5.03
N SER A 395 -2.79 -33.45 3.99
CA SER A 395 -2.62 -34.64 3.14
C SER A 395 -1.94 -34.36 1.80
N ASN A 396 -2.12 -33.16 1.23
CA ASN A 396 -1.48 -32.77 -0.02
C ASN A 396 -0.01 -32.37 0.22
N LYS A 397 0.94 -33.05 -0.43
CA LYS A 397 2.39 -32.78 -0.33
C LYS A 397 2.97 -32.12 -1.59
N THR A 398 2.16 -31.89 -2.61
CA THR A 398 2.58 -31.28 -3.88
C THR A 398 2.41 -29.77 -3.85
N LEU A 399 1.32 -29.26 -3.27
CA LEU A 399 1.05 -27.84 -3.21
C LEU A 399 2.11 -27.16 -2.34
N THR A 400 2.91 -26.28 -2.93
CA THR A 400 3.98 -25.54 -2.25
C THR A 400 3.59 -24.10 -1.98
N THR A 401 2.65 -23.55 -2.76
CA THR A 401 2.17 -22.18 -2.65
C THR A 401 0.65 -22.16 -2.63
N LEU A 402 0.07 -21.60 -1.58
CA LEU A 402 -1.34 -21.27 -1.51
C LEU A 402 -1.47 -19.79 -1.12
N ASP A 403 -2.16 -19.01 -1.94
CA ASP A 403 -2.50 -17.62 -1.65
C ASP A 403 -3.96 -17.54 -1.20
N LEU A 404 -4.19 -16.98 0.00
CA LEU A 404 -5.52 -16.74 0.56
C LEU A 404 -5.74 -15.27 0.89
N GLY A 405 -5.01 -14.38 0.24
CA GLY A 405 -5.15 -12.94 0.43
C GLY A 405 -6.58 -12.44 0.28
N TYR A 406 -6.94 -11.34 0.95
CA TYR A 406 -8.20 -10.61 0.72
C TYR A 406 -9.47 -11.51 0.80
N ASN A 407 -9.44 -12.49 1.69
CA ASN A 407 -10.57 -13.34 2.03
C ASN A 407 -11.17 -12.91 3.38
N GLN A 408 -12.28 -13.53 3.80
CA GLN A 408 -13.01 -13.24 5.03
C GLN A 408 -12.65 -14.21 6.18
N ILE A 409 -11.38 -14.65 6.23
CA ILE A 409 -10.89 -15.65 7.18
C ILE A 409 -10.72 -15.02 8.57
N GLY A 410 -11.47 -15.51 9.55
CA GLY A 410 -11.38 -15.11 10.95
C GLY A 410 -10.36 -15.94 11.75
N ASP A 411 -10.40 -15.77 13.07
CA ASP A 411 -9.43 -16.39 13.99
C ASP A 411 -9.46 -17.92 13.92
N GLN A 412 -10.63 -18.52 13.70
CA GLN A 412 -10.79 -19.97 13.66
C GLN A 412 -10.12 -20.55 12.40
N GLY A 413 -10.41 -20.01 11.22
CA GLY A 413 -9.82 -20.45 9.96
C GLY A 413 -8.32 -20.19 9.91
N ALA A 414 -7.86 -19.06 10.44
CA ALA A 414 -6.44 -18.77 10.58
C ALA A 414 -5.73 -19.77 11.52
N GLY A 415 -6.36 -20.13 12.64
CA GLY A 415 -5.85 -21.14 13.57
C GLY A 415 -5.73 -22.53 12.94
N ASP A 416 -6.68 -22.91 12.10
CA ASP A 416 -6.67 -24.21 11.41
C ASP A 416 -5.61 -24.25 10.29
N LEU A 417 -5.46 -23.17 9.52
CA LEU A 417 -4.37 -23.02 8.54
C LEU A 417 -2.99 -23.08 9.21
N ALA A 418 -2.80 -22.40 10.35
CA ALA A 418 -1.54 -22.41 11.09
C ALA A 418 -1.14 -23.82 11.56
N LYS A 419 -2.08 -24.62 12.06
CA LYS A 419 -1.84 -26.03 12.43
C LYS A 419 -1.42 -26.88 11.23
N ALA A 420 -2.04 -26.66 10.07
CA ALA A 420 -1.71 -27.38 8.86
C ALA A 420 -0.28 -27.10 8.38
N LEU A 421 0.18 -25.85 8.50
CA LEU A 421 1.55 -25.44 8.13
C LEU A 421 2.63 -25.98 9.07
N LEU A 422 2.35 -26.06 10.38
CA LEU A 422 3.29 -26.69 11.30
C LEU A 422 3.57 -28.16 10.92
N SER A 423 2.64 -28.80 10.22
CA SER A 423 2.73 -30.20 9.80
C SER A 423 3.17 -30.38 8.35
N ASN A 424 3.28 -29.31 7.54
CA ASN A 424 3.60 -29.39 6.13
C ASN A 424 4.46 -28.21 5.63
N LYS A 425 5.46 -28.47 4.78
CA LYS A 425 6.41 -27.45 4.26
C LYS A 425 5.80 -26.54 3.17
N VAL A 426 4.50 -26.26 3.24
CA VAL A 426 3.79 -25.40 2.29
C VAL A 426 4.08 -23.95 2.66
N THR A 427 4.46 -23.14 1.67
CA THR A 427 4.56 -21.69 1.81
C THR A 427 3.16 -21.11 1.66
N LEU A 428 2.51 -20.80 2.77
CA LEU A 428 1.21 -20.15 2.74
C LEU A 428 1.40 -18.64 2.73
N ARG A 429 0.89 -18.00 1.68
CA ARG A 429 0.71 -16.55 1.65
C ARG A 429 -0.72 -16.28 2.13
N ILE A 430 -0.90 -16.21 3.44
CA ILE A 430 -2.14 -15.65 4.01
C ILE A 430 -1.99 -14.13 3.96
N ALA A 431 -2.82 -13.46 3.19
CA ALA A 431 -2.99 -12.01 3.32
C ALA A 431 -4.41 -11.69 3.77
N THR A 432 -4.82 -12.03 5.00
CA THR A 432 -6.10 -11.56 5.53
C THR A 432 -5.93 -10.26 6.32
N LEU A 433 -6.58 -9.22 5.81
CA LEU A 433 -6.80 -7.92 6.42
C LEU A 433 -8.04 -7.96 7.32
N LEU A 434 -8.06 -7.06 8.30
CA LEU A 434 -9.22 -6.64 9.09
C LEU A 434 -10.54 -6.62 8.30
N THR A 435 -11.56 -7.32 8.80
CA THR A 435 -12.94 -6.80 8.93
C THR A 435 -13.72 -7.59 9.99
N LEU A 436 -14.10 -6.93 11.09
CA LEU A 436 -15.38 -7.05 11.82
C LEU A 436 -15.26 -6.40 13.21
N ILE A 437 -15.59 -5.10 13.31
CA ILE A 437 -16.26 -4.59 14.53
C ILE A 437 -17.71 -4.33 14.13
N PRO A 438 -18.67 -5.17 14.54
CA PRO A 438 -20.06 -4.76 14.60
C PRO A 438 -20.25 -3.91 15.86
N THR A 439 -20.32 -2.58 15.74
CA THR A 439 -20.97 -1.79 16.79
C THR A 439 -22.47 -1.84 16.56
N SER A 440 -23.13 -2.88 17.08
CA SER A 440 -24.56 -2.80 17.38
C SER A 440 -24.75 -1.86 18.56
N THR A 441 -24.89 -0.56 18.30
CA THR A 441 -25.53 0.35 19.24
C THR A 441 -27.04 0.15 19.14
N HIS A 442 -27.62 -0.28 20.24
CA HIS A 442 -29.05 -0.32 20.50
C HIS A 442 -29.77 0.96 20.02
N PHE A 443 -30.59 0.85 18.97
CA PHE A 443 -31.81 1.64 18.89
C PHE A 443 -32.92 0.85 19.56
N SER A 444 -33.17 1.18 20.82
CA SER A 444 -34.39 0.80 21.53
C SER A 444 -35.58 1.43 20.82
N HIS A 445 -36.28 0.68 19.99
CA HIS A 445 -37.68 0.97 19.66
C HIS A 445 -38.50 0.85 20.95
N ARG A 446 -38.74 1.98 21.64
CA ARG A 446 -39.96 2.12 22.43
C ARG A 446 -41.10 2.36 21.46
N HIS A 447 -41.75 1.29 21.04
CA HIS A 447 -43.19 1.36 20.81
C HIS A 447 -43.87 0.97 22.13
N SER A 448 -44.45 1.96 22.80
CA SER A 448 -45.54 1.71 23.73
C SER A 448 -46.84 1.61 22.92
N PRO A 449 -47.76 0.71 23.31
CA PRO A 449 -48.95 0.41 22.56
C PRO A 449 -50.06 1.43 22.83
N THR A 450 -50.81 1.74 21.77
CA THR A 450 -52.28 1.80 21.78
C THR A 450 -52.76 1.03 20.59
#